data_AF-A0A7J4UKS0-F1
#
_entry.id   AF-A0A7J4UKS0-F1
#
_cell.length_a   1.000
_cell.length_b   1.000
_cell.length_c   1.000
_cell.angle_alpha   90.00
_cell.angle_beta   90.00
_cell.angle_gamma   90.00
#
_symmetry.space_group_name_H-M   'P 1'
#
loop_
_entity.id
_entity.type
_entity.pdbx_description
1 polymer ?
#
loop_
_entity_poly.entity_id
_entity_poly.type
_entity_poly.pdbx_seq_one_letter_code
_entity_poly.pdbx_strand_id
1 'polypeptide(L)'
;ERQVVICSADQDMHQLLRENVIQYTPTGKKIITHEDVVKRFGISTTNFVTARAFIGDKSDRIGGIRGVGFKTIARKFPQLGEDAFVSVDDILNECKLRNSQKKMKLYESILAQPDVPKLNWRLMYLDISNLSAEHVKQLNYRYDNAQVGRNKIAFIKTMVAEGLHMPGHINPDLVWLRLSSIEREQ
;
A
#
# COMPACT_ATOMS: atom_id res chain seq x y z
N GLU A 1 7.37 -16.74 7.68
CA GLU A 1 6.27 -16.25 6.81
C GLU A 1 6.79 -16.03 5.39
N ARG A 2 5.93 -16.02 4.37
CA ARG A 2 6.34 -15.75 2.98
C ARG A 2 6.46 -14.24 2.74
N GLN A 3 7.47 -13.81 1.99
CA GLN A 3 7.58 -12.42 1.53
C GLN A 3 6.47 -12.12 0.51
N VAL A 4 5.79 -10.99 0.68
CA VAL A 4 4.74 -10.50 -0.21
C VAL A 4 5.24 -9.27 -0.97
N VAL A 5 5.04 -9.26 -2.29
CA VAL A 5 5.40 -8.12 -3.15
C VAL A 5 4.12 -7.57 -3.77
N ILE A 6 3.75 -6.35 -3.38
CA ILE A 6 2.65 -5.60 -3.98
C ILE A 6 3.17 -4.92 -5.25
N CYS A 7 2.71 -5.34 -6.42
CA CYS A 7 3.08 -4.73 -7.68
C CYS A 7 2.08 -3.61 -8.03
N SER A 8 2.38 -2.37 -7.63
CA SER A 8 1.52 -1.21 -7.88
C SER A 8 2.31 0.10 -7.83
N ALA A 9 1.89 1.11 -8.59
CA ALA A 9 2.41 2.48 -8.50
C ALA A 9 1.62 3.34 -7.50
N ASP A 10 0.52 2.81 -6.96
CA ASP A 10 -0.38 3.52 -6.05
C ASP A 10 0.26 3.74 -4.67
N GLN A 11 0.19 4.97 -4.17
CA GLN A 11 0.75 5.33 -2.86
C GLN A 11 -0.12 4.86 -1.70
N ASP A 12 -1.37 4.50 -1.95
CA ASP A 12 -2.26 4.03 -0.90
C ASP A 12 -1.83 2.64 -0.40
N MET A 13 -1.05 1.90 -1.19
CA MET A 13 -0.42 0.65 -0.79
C MET A 13 0.65 0.84 0.30
N HIS A 14 1.17 2.06 0.49
CA HIS A 14 2.15 2.32 1.55
C HIS A 14 1.63 1.94 2.94
N GLN A 15 0.31 2.02 3.17
CA GLN A 15 -0.30 1.66 4.46
C GLN A 15 -0.18 0.16 4.79
N LEU A 16 0.08 -0.68 3.79
CA LEU A 16 0.17 -2.14 3.93
C LEU A 16 1.61 -2.63 4.14
N LEU A 17 2.60 -1.74 4.00
CA LEU A 17 4.02 -2.09 4.06
C LEU A 17 4.45 -2.37 5.50
N ARG A 18 5.21 -3.45 5.66
CA ARG A 18 5.75 -3.99 6.93
C ARG A 18 6.93 -4.92 6.60
N GLU A 19 7.57 -5.50 7.60
CA GLU A 19 8.80 -6.31 7.43
C GLU A 19 8.72 -7.35 6.30
N ASN A 20 7.59 -8.04 6.16
CA ASN A 20 7.37 -9.07 5.16
C ASN A 20 6.56 -8.63 3.92
N VAL A 21 6.17 -7.35 3.82
CA VAL A 21 5.37 -6.79 2.71
C VAL A 21 6.07 -5.59 2.11
N ILE A 22 6.50 -5.73 0.86
CA ILE A 22 7.17 -4.66 0.09
C ILE A 22 6.34 -4.27 -1.13
N GLN A 23 6.53 -3.06 -1.64
CA GLN A 23 5.88 -2.60 -2.87
C GLN A 23 6.90 -2.47 -3.99
N TYR A 24 6.59 -3.02 -5.16
CA TYR A 24 7.31 -2.78 -6.39
C TYR A 24 6.48 -1.86 -7.30
N THR A 25 7.09 -0.75 -7.73
CA THR A 25 6.47 0.21 -8.65
C THR A 25 6.94 -0.06 -10.08
N PRO A 26 6.07 -0.50 -11.02
CA PRO A 26 6.49 -0.77 -12.40
C PRO A 26 6.98 0.48 -13.12
N THR A 27 6.32 1.61 -12.89
CA THR A 27 6.66 2.91 -13.49
C THR A 27 8.02 3.41 -13.04
N GLY A 28 8.33 3.26 -11.74
CA GLY A 28 9.59 3.71 -11.14
C GLY A 28 10.71 2.68 -11.17
N LYS A 29 10.39 1.41 -11.51
CA LYS A 29 11.27 0.23 -11.38
C LYS A 29 11.99 0.18 -10.04
N LYS A 30 11.26 0.50 -8.97
CA LYS A 30 11.80 0.60 -7.60
C LYS A 30 10.97 -0.22 -6.63
N ILE A 31 11.68 -0.82 -5.69
CA ILE A 31 11.12 -1.39 -4.47
C ILE A 31 10.99 -0.26 -3.44
N ILE A 32 9.88 -0.25 -2.73
CA ILE A 32 9.55 0.65 -1.63
C ILE A 32 9.30 -0.22 -0.41
N THR A 33 10.08 0.00 0.64
CA THR A 33 9.91 -0.65 1.95
C THR A 33 9.25 0.29 2.95
N HIS A 34 8.96 -0.24 4.14
CA HIS A 34 8.52 0.57 5.27
C HIS A 34 9.54 1.69 5.58
N GLU A 35 10.85 1.38 5.65
CA GLU A 35 11.86 2.39 5.95
C GLU A 35 11.94 3.49 4.88
N ASP A 36 11.72 3.14 3.61
CA ASP A 36 11.68 4.11 2.52
C ASP A 36 10.53 5.11 2.68
N VAL A 37 9.35 4.64 3.12
CA VAL A 37 8.18 5.49 3.40
C VAL A 37 8.48 6.42 4.57
N VAL A 38 9.00 5.89 5.68
CA VAL A 38 9.37 6.68 6.86
C VAL A 38 10.41 7.74 6.50
N LYS A 39 11.46 7.37 5.77
CA LYS A 39 12.52 8.29 5.34
C LYS A 39 12.01 9.38 4.41
N ARG A 40 11.05 9.06 3.53
CA ARG A 40 10.52 9.99 2.54
C ARG A 40 9.50 10.97 3.13
N PHE A 41 8.61 10.49 3.99
CA PHE A 41 7.46 11.26 4.48
C PHE A 41 7.58 11.68 5.95
N GLY A 42 8.42 11.02 6.73
CA GLY A 42 8.52 11.18 8.18
C GLY A 42 7.33 10.56 8.93
N ILE A 43 6.68 9.57 8.33
CA ILE A 43 5.44 8.95 8.81
C ILE A 43 5.56 7.44 8.66
N SER A 44 5.24 6.70 9.72
CA SER A 44 5.18 5.24 9.71
C SER A 44 4.06 4.74 8.80
N THR A 45 4.25 3.57 8.20
CA THR A 45 3.25 2.94 7.32
C THR A 45 1.93 2.72 8.07
N THR A 46 2.00 2.37 9.36
CA THR A 46 0.85 2.24 10.27
C THR A 46 0.03 3.52 10.39
N ASN A 47 0.70 4.68 10.33
CA ASN A 47 0.10 6.01 10.52
C ASN A 47 -0.10 6.77 9.20
N PHE A 48 0.21 6.14 8.07
CA PHE A 48 0.22 6.80 6.76
C PHE A 48 -1.17 7.28 6.36
N VAL A 49 -2.21 6.46 6.61
CA VAL A 49 -3.61 6.82 6.35
C VAL A 49 -4.08 7.92 7.28
N THR A 50 -3.74 7.85 8.58
CA THR A 50 -4.03 8.93 9.53
C THR A 50 -3.48 10.25 9.02
N ALA A 51 -2.25 10.27 8.52
CA ALA A 51 -1.68 11.49 7.95
C ALA A 51 -2.39 11.94 6.67
N ARG A 52 -2.64 11.01 5.74
CA ARG A 52 -3.35 11.29 4.49
C ARG A 52 -4.77 11.81 4.73
N ALA A 53 -5.43 11.39 5.81
CA ALA A 53 -6.76 11.86 6.20
C ALA A 53 -6.84 13.39 6.34
N PHE A 54 -5.79 14.03 6.89
CA PHE A 54 -5.73 15.49 7.01
C PHE A 54 -5.25 16.18 5.75
N ILE A 55 -4.44 15.51 4.92
CA ILE A 55 -3.86 16.08 3.69
C ILE A 55 -4.87 16.02 2.53
N GLY A 56 -5.72 14.99 2.52
CA GLY A 56 -6.59 14.62 1.41
C GLY A 56 -5.84 13.90 0.29
N ASP A 57 -6.56 13.61 -0.77
CA ASP A 57 -6.00 13.11 -2.02
C ASP A 57 -6.66 13.78 -3.23
N LYS A 58 -5.85 14.48 -4.02
CA LYS A 58 -6.31 15.21 -5.20
C LYS A 58 -6.67 14.28 -6.36
N SER A 59 -6.00 13.13 -6.52
CA SER A 59 -6.32 12.17 -7.59
C SER A 59 -7.76 11.67 -7.43
N ASP A 60 -8.15 11.39 -6.18
CA ASP A 60 -9.47 10.82 -5.84
C ASP A 60 -10.50 11.88 -5.46
N ARG A 61 -10.20 13.16 -5.70
CA ARG A 61 -11.08 14.31 -5.36
C ARG A 61 -11.44 14.38 -3.88
N ILE A 62 -10.59 13.85 -3.01
CA ILE A 62 -10.70 13.90 -1.55
C ILE A 62 -10.03 15.18 -1.05
N GLY A 63 -10.84 16.14 -0.59
CA GLY A 63 -10.34 17.38 -0.01
C GLY A 63 -9.69 17.14 1.36
N GLY A 64 -8.61 17.87 1.66
CA GLY A 64 -7.98 17.88 2.98
C GLY A 64 -8.03 19.26 3.65
N ILE A 65 -7.42 19.36 4.82
CA ILE A 65 -7.30 20.60 5.56
C ILE A 65 -6.27 21.52 4.89
N ARG A 66 -6.67 22.75 4.58
CA ARG A 66 -5.82 23.73 3.92
C ARG A 66 -4.55 24.00 4.74
N GLY A 67 -3.38 23.90 4.09
CA GLY A 67 -2.08 24.14 4.73
C GLY A 67 -1.50 22.94 5.48
N VAL A 68 -2.19 21.80 5.50
CA VAL A 68 -1.66 20.52 5.98
C VAL A 68 -1.09 19.74 4.81
N GLY A 69 0.18 19.36 4.91
CA GLY A 69 0.88 18.48 3.98
C GLY A 69 1.82 17.55 4.75
N PHE A 70 2.41 16.55 4.08
CA PHE A 70 3.26 15.55 4.73
C PHE A 70 4.35 16.15 5.63
N LYS A 71 5.13 17.10 5.11
CA LYS A 71 6.18 17.78 5.90
C LYS A 71 5.62 18.56 7.09
N THR A 72 4.45 19.18 6.92
CA THR A 72 3.81 19.96 7.99
C THR A 72 3.29 19.05 9.09
N ILE A 73 2.61 17.96 8.74
CA ILE A 73 2.01 17.05 9.70
C ILE A 73 3.06 16.24 10.45
N ALA A 74 4.06 15.68 9.76
CA ALA A 74 5.18 14.96 10.39
C ALA A 74 5.95 15.85 11.38
N ARG A 75 6.16 17.14 11.04
CA ARG A 75 6.82 18.09 11.95
C ARG A 75 5.97 18.45 13.17
N LYS A 76 4.64 18.52 13.01
CA LYS A 76 3.73 18.96 14.09
C LYS A 76 3.30 17.82 15.01
N PHE A 77 3.29 16.60 14.47
CA PHE A 77 2.91 15.38 15.16
C PHE A 77 3.99 14.32 14.92
N PRO A 78 5.16 14.43 15.58
CA PRO A 78 6.28 13.51 15.39
C PRO A 78 5.94 12.05 15.69
N GLN A 79 4.96 11.82 16.57
CA GLN A 79 4.48 10.48 16.91
C GLN A 79 3.90 9.72 15.70
N LEU A 80 3.50 10.41 14.62
CA LEU A 80 3.10 9.74 13.38
C LEU A 80 4.26 9.03 12.68
N GLY A 81 5.50 9.40 13.00
CA GLY A 81 6.71 8.72 12.54
C GLY A 81 7.00 7.43 13.30
N GLU A 82 6.34 7.19 14.43
CA GLU A 82 6.50 5.98 15.24
C GLU A 82 5.55 4.87 14.77
N ASP A 83 5.85 3.62 15.13
CA ASP A 83 5.05 2.46 14.73
C ASP A 83 3.78 2.26 15.55
N ALA A 84 3.66 2.98 16.68
CA ALA A 84 2.43 3.01 17.45
C ALA A 84 1.32 3.69 16.65
N PHE A 85 0.17 3.03 16.53
CA PHE A 85 -0.97 3.59 15.82
C PHE A 85 -1.50 4.84 16.53
N VAL A 86 -1.66 5.91 15.76
CA VAL A 86 -2.24 7.18 16.18
C VAL A 86 -3.51 7.40 15.38
N SER A 87 -4.63 7.59 16.08
CA SER A 87 -5.91 7.83 15.44
C SER A 87 -6.08 9.29 15.03
N VAL A 88 -7.05 9.54 14.15
CA VAL A 88 -7.48 10.90 13.80
C VAL A 88 -7.96 11.66 15.04
N ASP A 89 -8.67 10.97 15.94
CA ASP A 89 -9.18 11.58 17.18
C ASP A 89 -8.05 11.99 18.14
N ASP A 90 -6.96 11.22 18.20
CA ASP A 90 -5.79 11.57 19.01
C ASP A 90 -5.17 12.89 18.54
N ILE A 91 -5.00 13.06 17.22
CA ILE A 91 -4.51 14.30 16.63
C ILE A 91 -5.47 15.46 16.91
N LEU A 92 -6.79 15.24 16.79
CA LEU A 92 -7.79 16.27 17.06
C LEU A 92 -7.77 16.72 18.52
N ASN A 93 -7.64 15.78 19.46
CA ASN A 93 -7.56 16.08 20.89
C ASN A 93 -6.26 16.83 21.23
N GLU A 94 -5.14 16.44 20.64
CA GLU A 94 -3.88 17.15 20.78
C GLU A 94 -3.95 18.57 20.20
N CYS A 95 -4.62 18.75 19.06
CA CYS A 95 -4.89 20.08 18.50
C CYS A 95 -5.67 20.95 19.48
N LYS A 96 -6.71 20.42 20.15
CA LYS A 96 -7.47 21.17 21.17
C LYS A 96 -6.56 21.61 22.31
N LEU A 97 -5.76 20.68 22.86
CA LEU A 97 -4.86 20.96 23.98
C LEU A 97 -3.81 22.03 23.62
N ARG A 98 -3.14 21.86 22.47
CA ARG A 98 -2.07 22.77 22.03
C ARG A 98 -2.60 24.12 21.58
N ASN A 99 -3.81 24.20 21.02
CA ASN A 99 -4.41 25.48 20.63
C ASN A 99 -4.78 26.34 21.85
N SER A 100 -5.15 25.72 22.98
CA SER A 100 -5.35 26.44 24.25
C SER A 100 -4.07 27.04 24.81
N GLN A 101 -2.91 26.44 24.52
CA GLN A 101 -1.60 26.95 24.96
C GLN A 101 -1.03 28.00 24.00
N LYS A 102 -1.01 27.70 22.69
CA LYS A 102 -0.47 28.57 21.66
C LYS A 102 -1.35 28.50 20.42
N LYS A 103 -2.15 29.56 20.22
CA LYS A 103 -2.98 29.69 19.03
C LYS A 103 -2.14 29.65 17.76
N MET A 104 -2.45 28.69 16.89
CA MET A 104 -1.86 28.58 15.57
C MET A 104 -2.97 28.37 14.55
N LYS A 105 -2.91 29.12 13.44
CA LYS A 105 -3.88 29.06 12.34
C LYS A 105 -4.11 27.64 11.80
N LEU A 106 -3.09 26.79 11.87
CA LEU A 106 -3.17 25.38 11.48
C LEU A 106 -4.14 24.60 12.38
N TYR A 107 -4.02 24.72 13.70
CA TYR A 107 -4.88 24.02 14.64
C TYR A 107 -6.31 24.55 14.58
N GLU A 108 -6.48 25.85 14.40
CA GLU A 108 -7.80 26.45 14.17
C GLU A 108 -8.46 25.88 12.91
N SER A 109 -7.71 25.72 11.82
CA SER A 109 -8.23 25.13 10.58
C SER A 109 -8.63 23.66 10.74
N ILE A 110 -7.85 22.89 11.51
CA ILE A 110 -8.16 21.49 11.81
C ILE A 110 -9.40 21.39 12.70
N LEU A 111 -9.49 22.22 13.74
CA LEU A 111 -10.60 22.22 14.69
C LEU A 111 -11.90 22.78 14.12
N ALA A 112 -11.82 23.62 13.07
CA ALA A 112 -13.00 24.12 12.36
C ALA A 112 -13.70 23.03 11.52
N GLN A 113 -12.97 21.99 11.10
CA GLN A 113 -13.50 20.93 10.23
C GLN A 113 -13.04 19.53 10.72
N PRO A 114 -13.42 19.11 11.93
CA PRO A 114 -12.97 17.84 12.51
C PRO A 114 -13.55 16.61 11.80
N ASP A 115 -14.68 16.76 11.11
CA ASP A 115 -15.35 15.65 10.43
C ASP A 115 -14.67 15.27 9.11
N VAL A 116 -13.96 16.21 8.47
CA VAL A 116 -13.29 15.97 7.18
C VAL A 116 -12.20 14.90 7.32
N PRO A 117 -11.24 15.00 8.26
CA PRO A 117 -10.27 13.93 8.48
C PRO A 117 -10.90 12.59 8.87
N LYS A 118 -11.99 12.59 9.66
CA LYS A 118 -12.67 11.35 10.06
C LYS A 118 -13.28 10.62 8.88
N LEU A 119 -13.99 11.35 8.03
CA LEU A 119 -14.57 10.81 6.81
C LEU A 119 -13.48 10.31 5.86
N ASN A 120 -12.46 11.13 5.64
CA ASN A 120 -11.32 10.81 4.78
C ASN A 120 -10.60 9.54 5.22
N TRP A 121 -10.38 9.35 6.52
CA TRP A 121 -9.78 8.13 7.04
C TRP A 121 -10.62 6.91 6.70
N ARG A 122 -11.94 6.98 6.89
CA ARG A 122 -12.85 5.88 6.54
C ARG A 122 -12.90 5.58 5.03
N LEU A 123 -12.63 6.58 4.18
CA LEU A 123 -12.58 6.41 2.72
C LEU A 123 -11.25 5.82 2.24
N MET A 124 -10.13 6.17 2.86
CA MET A 124 -8.78 5.78 2.41
C MET A 124 -8.23 4.54 3.14
N TYR A 125 -8.79 4.18 4.29
CA TYR A 125 -8.33 3.02 5.05
C TYR A 125 -8.74 1.73 4.34
N LEU A 126 -7.73 0.92 4.00
CA LEU A 126 -7.93 -0.37 3.33
C LEU A 126 -8.18 -1.44 4.39
N ASP A 127 -9.43 -1.88 4.49
CA ASP A 127 -9.84 -2.95 5.38
C ASP A 127 -10.66 -4.04 4.69
N ILE A 128 -10.99 -5.07 5.46
CA ILE A 128 -11.85 -6.16 5.04
C ILE A 128 -13.33 -5.93 5.38
N SER A 129 -13.69 -4.77 5.96
CA SER A 129 -15.04 -4.51 6.47
C SER A 129 -16.09 -4.48 5.36
N ASN A 130 -15.67 -4.22 4.12
CA ASN A 130 -16.53 -4.25 2.93
C ASN A 130 -16.63 -5.65 2.28
N LEU A 131 -15.99 -6.68 2.84
CA LEU A 131 -16.03 -8.04 2.30
C LEU A 131 -17.08 -8.90 3.03
N SER A 132 -17.94 -9.58 2.28
CA SER A 132 -18.85 -10.58 2.84
C SER A 132 -18.09 -11.85 3.21
N ALA A 133 -18.66 -12.65 4.12
CA ALA A 133 -18.10 -13.95 4.49
C ALA A 133 -17.88 -14.86 3.27
N GLU A 134 -18.76 -14.76 2.26
CA GLU A 134 -18.64 -15.51 1.01
C GLU A 134 -17.44 -15.03 0.17
N HIS A 135 -17.21 -13.71 0.07
CA HIS A 135 -16.02 -13.18 -0.61
C HIS A 135 -14.73 -13.61 0.08
N VAL A 136 -14.70 -13.60 1.42
CA VAL A 136 -13.54 -14.07 2.20
C VAL A 136 -13.28 -15.55 1.93
N LYS A 137 -14.34 -16.37 1.91
CA LYS A 137 -14.23 -17.81 1.60
C LYS A 137 -13.68 -18.04 0.19
N GLN A 138 -14.15 -17.30 -0.80
CA GLN A 138 -13.66 -17.40 -2.18
C GLN A 138 -12.19 -16.95 -2.30
N LEU A 139 -11.80 -15.90 -1.59
CA LEU A 139 -10.41 -15.42 -1.54
C LEU A 139 -9.48 -16.45 -0.90
N ASN A 140 -9.86 -17.00 0.25
CA ASN A 140 -9.08 -18.03 0.92
C ASN A 140 -8.96 -19.28 0.06
N TYR A 141 -10.05 -19.74 -0.55
CA TYR A 141 -10.01 -20.86 -1.49
C TYR A 141 -9.03 -20.59 -2.64
N ARG A 142 -9.08 -19.40 -3.24
CA ARG A 142 -8.14 -19.03 -4.32
C ARG A 142 -6.71 -18.94 -3.83
N TYR A 143 -6.48 -18.48 -2.60
CA TYR A 143 -5.15 -18.39 -2.00
C TYR A 143 -4.55 -19.78 -1.73
N ASP A 144 -5.33 -20.66 -1.10
CA ASP A 144 -4.90 -22.02 -0.72
C ASP A 144 -4.70 -22.91 -1.96
N ASN A 145 -5.56 -22.74 -2.97
CA ASN A 145 -5.50 -23.48 -4.23
C ASN A 145 -4.77 -22.71 -5.34
N ALA A 146 -4.13 -21.59 -5.01
CA ALA A 146 -3.32 -20.87 -5.99
C ALA A 146 -2.20 -21.82 -6.44
N GLN A 147 -2.21 -22.21 -7.72
CA GLN A 147 -1.09 -22.90 -8.33
C GLN A 147 0.07 -21.91 -8.53
N VAL A 148 0.70 -21.52 -7.43
CA VAL A 148 1.89 -20.67 -7.45
C VAL A 148 3.09 -21.58 -7.61
N GLY A 149 3.39 -21.94 -8.86
CA GLY A 149 4.51 -22.80 -9.11
C GLY A 149 4.62 -23.15 -10.58
N ARG A 150 5.33 -22.32 -11.34
CA ARG A 150 5.94 -22.83 -12.56
C ARG A 150 6.93 -23.90 -12.14
N ASN A 151 6.61 -25.17 -12.41
CA ASN A 151 7.59 -26.23 -12.30
C ASN A 151 8.55 -26.14 -13.49
N LYS A 152 9.52 -25.24 -13.39
CA LYS A 152 10.49 -24.95 -14.46
C LYS A 152 11.21 -26.22 -14.90
N ILE A 153 11.51 -27.11 -13.97
CA ILE A 153 12.18 -28.39 -14.25
C ILE A 153 11.27 -29.32 -15.05
N ALA A 154 10.02 -29.49 -14.64
CA ALA A 154 9.05 -30.29 -15.40
C ALA A 154 8.83 -29.70 -16.81
N PHE A 155 8.68 -28.37 -16.90
CA PHE A 155 8.52 -27.70 -18.19
C PHE A 155 9.73 -27.90 -19.12
N ILE A 156 10.95 -27.76 -18.60
CA ILE A 156 12.18 -28.03 -19.36
C ILE A 156 12.21 -29.50 -19.80
N LYS A 157 11.88 -30.45 -18.92
CA LYS A 157 11.82 -31.88 -19.26
C LYS A 157 10.81 -32.16 -20.37
N THR A 158 9.62 -31.58 -20.32
CA THR A 158 8.62 -31.70 -21.38
C THR A 158 9.13 -31.12 -22.69
N MET A 159 9.74 -29.93 -22.68
CA MET A 159 10.29 -29.34 -23.92
C MET A 159 11.39 -30.21 -24.54
N VAL A 160 12.28 -30.79 -23.73
CA VAL A 160 13.31 -31.72 -24.23
C VAL A 160 12.70 -33.01 -24.78
N ALA A 161 11.67 -33.55 -24.13
CA ALA A 161 10.95 -34.74 -24.60
C ALA A 161 10.25 -34.50 -25.95
N GLU A 162 9.72 -33.29 -26.17
CA GLU A 162 9.13 -32.86 -27.45
C GLU A 162 10.19 -32.45 -28.50
N GLY A 163 11.48 -32.71 -28.25
CA GLY A 163 12.56 -32.46 -29.22
C GLY A 163 13.04 -31.01 -29.29
N LEU A 164 12.55 -30.11 -28.41
CA LEU A 164 13.06 -28.75 -28.27
C LEU A 164 14.36 -28.77 -27.43
N HIS A 165 15.43 -29.28 -28.03
CA HIS A 165 16.77 -29.18 -27.44
C HIS A 165 17.16 -27.71 -27.26
N MET A 166 17.60 -27.34 -26.06
CA MET A 166 18.05 -25.97 -25.74
C MET A 166 19.56 -25.82 -25.97
N PRO A 167 20.04 -25.33 -27.12
CA PRO A 167 21.29 -24.59 -27.14
C PRO A 167 21.08 -23.30 -26.33
N GLY A 168 22.14 -22.76 -25.72
CA GLY A 168 22.10 -21.66 -24.72
C GLY A 168 21.47 -20.31 -25.13
N HIS A 169 20.67 -20.27 -26.20
CA HIS A 169 19.98 -19.11 -26.75
C HIS A 169 18.46 -19.08 -26.49
N ILE A 170 17.84 -20.20 -26.08
CA ILE A 170 16.39 -20.23 -25.81
C ILE A 170 16.13 -20.10 -24.31
N ASN A 171 15.53 -18.98 -23.89
CA ASN A 171 15.16 -18.74 -22.51
C ASN A 171 13.83 -19.45 -22.17
N PRO A 172 13.82 -20.48 -21.30
CA PRO A 172 12.62 -21.25 -20.97
C PRO A 172 11.56 -20.39 -20.27
N ASP A 173 11.98 -19.32 -19.60
CA ASP A 173 11.09 -18.37 -18.92
C ASP A 173 10.31 -17.53 -19.93
N LEU A 174 10.94 -17.09 -21.01
CA LEU A 174 10.28 -16.34 -22.09
C LEU A 174 9.31 -17.21 -22.90
N VAL A 175 9.69 -18.46 -23.20
CA VAL A 175 8.80 -19.41 -23.91
C VAL A 175 7.55 -19.69 -23.09
N TRP A 176 7.70 -19.97 -21.80
CA TRP A 176 6.57 -20.17 -20.90
C TRP A 176 5.65 -18.94 -20.85
N LEU A 177 6.22 -17.74 -20.70
CA LEU A 177 5.44 -16.50 -20.68
C LEU A 177 4.62 -16.31 -21.96
N ARG A 178 5.21 -16.60 -23.14
CA ARG A 178 4.53 -16.52 -24.43
C ARG A 178 3.45 -17.58 -24.61
N LEU A 179 3.70 -18.82 -24.23
CA LEU A 179 2.69 -19.89 -24.30
C LEU A 179 1.50 -19.58 -23.38
N SER A 180 1.79 -19.17 -22.13
CA SER A 180 0.76 -18.81 -21.16
C SER A 180 -0.01 -17.53 -21.52
N SER A 181 0.50 -16.67 -22.40
CA SER A 181 -0.26 -15.53 -22.92
C SER A 181 -1.22 -15.95 -24.03
N ILE A 182 -0.84 -16.93 -24.88
CA ILE A 182 -1.69 -17.46 -25.95
C ILE A 182 -2.89 -18.23 -25.36
N GLU A 183 -2.68 -19.04 -24.33
CA GLU A 183 -3.76 -19.75 -23.61
C GLU A 183 -4.79 -18.83 -22.95
N ARG A 184 -4.44 -17.57 -22.68
CA ARG A 184 -5.35 -16.59 -22.06
C ARG A 184 -6.14 -15.77 -23.08
N GLU A 185 -5.79 -15.85 -24.36
CA GLU A 185 -6.46 -15.14 -25.46
C GLU A 185 -7.47 -16.04 -26.22
N GLN A 186 -7.52 -17.34 -25.91
CA GLN A 186 -8.55 -18.28 -26.38
C GLN A 186 -9.64 -18.48 -25.34
#